data_AF-A0A7J9BL44-F1
#
_entry.id   AF-A0A7J9BL44-F1
#
_cell.length_a   1.000
_cell.length_b   1.000
_cell.length_c   1.000
_cell.angle_alpha   90.00
_cell.angle_beta   90.00
_cell.angle_gamma   90.00
#
_symmetry.space_group_name_H-M   'P 1'
#
loop_
_entity.id
_entity.type
_entity.pdbx_description
1 polymer ?
#
loop_
_entity_poly.entity_id
_entity_poly.type
_entity_poly.pdbx_seq_one_letter_code
_entity_poly.pdbx_strand_id
1 'polypeptide(L)'
;MEFCPTCGNMLQYELPHMGRPSRFFCPTCPYVCHLENKVKIKRRQHLVKKEIEPVFNKEDMKMGGSETDATCPSCSHGRALFSQVQIRSADEPTTTFYQCLKCEKMWRED
;
A
#
# COMPACT_ATOMS: atom_id res chain seq x y z
N MET A 1 2.61 4.73 19.14
CA MET A 1 1.28 5.38 19.06
C MET A 1 0.46 4.77 20.18
N GLU A 2 -0.06 5.58 21.09
CA GLU A 2 -0.86 5.12 22.22
C GLU A 2 -2.33 5.45 21.98
N PHE A 3 -3.21 4.52 22.34
CA PHE A 3 -4.66 4.66 22.20
C PHE A 3 -5.29 4.78 23.58
N CYS A 4 -6.39 5.52 23.67
CA CYS A 4 -7.13 5.63 24.91
C CYS A 4 -7.82 4.31 25.24
N PRO A 5 -7.71 3.80 26.48
CA PRO A 5 -8.38 2.56 26.89
C PRO A 5 -9.90 2.67 26.96
N THR A 6 -10.44 3.89 27.03
CA THR A 6 -11.89 4.15 27.17
C THR A 6 -12.54 4.48 25.83
N CYS A 7 -11.96 5.42 25.07
CA CYS A 7 -12.53 5.93 23.82
C CYS A 7 -12.02 5.17 22.58
N GLY A 8 -10.96 4.36 22.70
CA GLY A 8 -10.28 3.71 21.57
C GLY A 8 -9.58 4.68 20.60
N ASN A 9 -9.75 5.98 20.79
CA ASN A 9 -9.19 7.01 19.94
C ASN A 9 -7.68 7.18 20.17
N MET A 10 -6.97 7.63 19.14
CA MET A 10 -5.54 7.90 19.22
C MET A 10 -5.28 9.09 20.14
N LEU A 11 -4.36 8.93 21.10
CA LEU A 11 -4.02 10.01 22.02
C LEU A 11 -3.18 11.08 21.31
N GLN A 12 -3.48 12.35 21.60
CA GLN A 12 -2.75 13.50 21.06
C GLN A 12 -1.71 13.99 22.06
N TYR A 13 -0.55 14.44 21.55
CA TYR A 13 0.54 14.95 22.36
C TYR A 13 0.36 16.44 22.65
N GLU A 14 0.42 16.83 23.93
CA GLU A 14 0.45 18.22 24.36
C GLU A 14 1.85 18.60 24.87
N LEU A 15 2.38 19.68 24.30
CA LEU A 15 3.67 20.25 24.66
C LEU A 15 3.64 20.82 26.09
N PRO A 16 4.77 20.80 26.81
CA PRO A 16 4.85 21.40 28.13
C PRO A 16 4.59 22.91 28.06
N HIS A 17 3.67 23.40 28.88
CA HIS A 17 3.32 24.82 28.97
C HIS A 17 3.12 25.25 30.42
N MET A 18 3.67 26.41 30.80
CA MET A 18 3.63 26.97 32.17
C MET A 18 3.96 25.94 33.28
N GLY A 19 5.11 25.26 33.17
CA GLY A 19 5.59 24.33 34.20
C GLY A 19 4.86 22.98 34.27
N ARG A 20 3.89 22.72 33.38
CA ARG A 20 3.27 21.40 33.25
C ARG A 20 4.12 20.50 32.35
N PRO A 21 4.36 19.23 32.74
CA PRO A 21 5.08 18.28 31.90
C PRO A 21 4.27 17.93 30.65
N SER A 22 4.94 17.44 29.62
CA SER A 22 4.25 16.92 28.42
C SER A 22 3.32 15.76 28.78
N ARG A 23 2.14 15.73 28.15
CA ARG A 23 1.12 14.70 28.40
C ARG A 23 0.42 14.28 27.11
N PHE A 24 -0.16 13.10 27.12
CA PHE A 24 -1.07 12.62 26.10
C PHE A 24 -2.52 12.80 26.57
N PHE A 25 -3.42 13.27 25.71
CA PHE A 25 -4.84 13.43 26.03
C PHE A 25 -5.73 12.81 24.94
N CYS A 26 -6.90 12.24 25.32
CA CYS A 26 -7.93 11.86 24.34
C CYS A 26 -8.70 13.14 23.95
N PRO A 27 -8.93 13.42 22.65
CA PRO A 27 -9.76 14.55 22.23
C PRO A 27 -11.26 14.34 22.50
N THR A 28 -11.66 13.10 22.79
CA THR A 28 -13.08 12.69 22.94
C THR A 28 -13.49 12.43 24.38
N CYS A 29 -12.56 12.15 25.29
CA CYS A 29 -12.86 11.84 26.68
C CYS A 29 -11.81 12.45 27.63
N PRO A 30 -12.11 12.64 28.92
CA PRO A 30 -11.21 13.34 29.86
C PRO A 30 -9.97 12.51 30.28
N TYR A 31 -9.68 11.43 29.57
CA TYR A 31 -8.52 10.59 29.83
C TYR A 31 -7.22 11.34 29.47
N VAL A 32 -6.30 11.36 30.44
CA VAL A 32 -4.97 11.95 30.31
C VAL A 32 -3.93 10.93 30.75
N CYS A 33 -2.93 10.72 29.91
CA CYS A 33 -1.76 9.90 30.22
C CYS A 33 -0.54 10.82 30.38
N HIS A 34 0.05 10.81 31.57
CA HIS A 34 1.27 11.57 31.83
C HIS A 34 2.48 10.80 31.30
N LEU A 35 3.34 11.46 30.53
CA LEU A 35 4.59 10.83 30.11
C LEU A 35 5.51 10.76 31.33
N GLU A 36 5.65 9.58 31.93
CA GLU A 36 6.84 9.30 32.72
C GLU A 36 8.06 9.36 31.78
N ASN A 37 9.17 9.91 32.26
CA ASN A 37 10.40 10.28 31.51
C ASN A 37 11.08 9.16 30.67
N LYS A 38 10.41 8.03 30.42
CA LYS A 38 10.88 6.86 29.67
C LYS A 38 10.37 6.78 28.23
N VAL A 39 9.43 7.62 27.78
CA VAL A 39 8.99 7.60 26.38
C VAL A 39 10.03 8.29 25.51
N LYS A 40 11.03 7.51 25.07
CA LYS A 40 11.94 7.91 23.99
C LYS A 40 11.10 8.05 22.71
N ILE A 41 10.56 9.23 22.44
CA ILE A 41 9.95 9.60 21.15
C ILE A 41 11.09 9.71 20.12
N LYS A 42 11.70 8.58 19.78
CA LYS A 42 12.68 8.36 18.72
C LYS A 42 13.09 6.89 18.76
N ARG A 43 12.28 6.03 18.17
CA ARG A 43 12.82 4.80 17.57
C ARG A 43 13.07 5.14 16.11
N ARG A 44 14.30 5.58 15.78
CA ARG A 44 14.76 5.60 14.38
C ARG A 44 14.86 4.16 13.95
N GLN A 45 13.75 3.58 13.50
CA GLN A 45 13.76 2.26 12.93
C GLN A 45 14.23 2.44 11.49
N HIS A 46 15.32 1.77 11.13
CA HIS A 46 15.74 1.73 9.73
C HIS A 46 14.62 0.99 8.98
N LEU A 47 13.83 1.74 8.22
CA LEU A 47 12.78 1.16 7.38
C LEU A 47 13.48 0.46 6.22
N VAL A 48 13.70 -0.83 6.37
CA VAL A 48 14.05 -1.69 5.23
C VAL A 48 12.82 -1.70 4.34
N LYS A 49 12.96 -1.25 3.09
CA LYS A 49 11.88 -1.37 2.11
C LYS A 49 11.53 -2.85 2.01
N LYS A 50 10.28 -3.19 2.34
CA LYS A 50 9.76 -4.52 2.03
C LYS A 50 9.88 -4.70 0.52
N GLU A 51 10.35 -5.86 0.08
CA GLU A 51 10.33 -6.19 -1.34
C GLU A 51 8.89 -5.99 -1.84
N ILE A 52 8.77 -5.22 -2.91
CA ILE A 52 7.48 -4.93 -3.52
C ILE A 52 7.11 -6.23 -4.23
N GLU A 53 6.37 -7.08 -3.54
CA GLU A 53 5.70 -8.19 -4.23
C GLU A 53 4.77 -7.55 -5.27
N PRO A 54 4.94 -7.88 -6.56
CA PRO A 54 4.03 -7.37 -7.56
C PRO A 54 2.62 -7.86 -7.21
N VAL A 55 1.67 -6.92 -7.19
CA VAL A 55 0.25 -7.20 -6.91
C VAL A 55 -0.34 -8.24 -7.89
N PHE A 56 0.35 -8.49 -9.01
CA PHE A 56 0.00 -9.49 -10.01
C PHE A 56 1.11 -10.51 -10.17
N ASN A 57 0.83 -11.76 -9.82
CA ASN A 57 1.70 -12.87 -10.14
C ASN A 57 1.40 -13.40 -11.55
N LYS A 58 2.40 -14.05 -12.16
CA LYS A 58 2.26 -14.71 -13.47
C LYS A 58 1.14 -15.74 -13.50
N GLU A 59 0.78 -16.29 -12.34
CA GLU A 59 -0.26 -17.30 -12.17
C GLU A 59 -1.67 -16.69 -12.27
N ASP A 60 -1.88 -15.48 -11.73
CA ASP A 60 -3.16 -14.76 -11.78
C ASP A 60 -3.57 -14.44 -13.23
N MET A 61 -2.58 -14.10 -14.07
CA MET A 61 -2.77 -13.85 -15.50
C MET A 61 -3.10 -15.11 -16.30
N LYS A 62 -2.55 -16.28 -15.92
CA LYS A 62 -2.87 -17.56 -16.58
C LYS A 62 -4.27 -18.07 -16.20
N MET A 63 -4.75 -17.75 -15.00
CA MET A 63 -6.04 -18.23 -14.51
C MET A 63 -7.22 -17.35 -14.96
N GLY A 64 -7.01 -16.04 -15.13
CA GLY A 64 -8.05 -15.08 -15.53
C GLY A 64 -7.89 -14.47 -16.92
N GLY A 65 -6.77 -14.70 -17.61
CA GLY A 65 -6.48 -14.10 -18.91
C GLY A 65 -7.25 -14.75 -20.05
N SER A 66 -7.89 -13.93 -20.88
CA SER A 66 -8.47 -14.41 -22.16
C SER A 66 -7.40 -14.39 -23.25
N GLU A 67 -7.41 -15.37 -24.15
CA GLU A 67 -6.49 -15.38 -25.30
C GLU A 67 -6.88 -14.31 -26.32
N THR A 68 -5.90 -13.61 -26.87
CA THR A 68 -6.09 -12.57 -27.89
C THR A 68 -4.94 -12.60 -28.91
N ASP A 69 -5.23 -12.24 -30.15
CA ASP A 69 -4.23 -12.12 -31.22
C ASP A 69 -3.45 -10.80 -31.09
N ALA A 70 -2.52 -10.74 -30.14
CA ALA A 70 -1.59 -9.62 -29.97
C ALA A 70 -0.14 -10.07 -30.26
N THR A 71 0.57 -9.25 -31.05
CA THR A 71 1.95 -9.56 -31.47
C THR A 71 2.95 -9.17 -30.37
N CYS A 72 3.72 -10.15 -29.89
CA CYS A 72 4.72 -9.89 -28.86
C CYS A 72 5.88 -9.03 -29.39
N PRO A 73 6.25 -7.92 -28.73
CA PRO A 73 7.36 -7.06 -29.16
C PRO A 73 8.74 -7.71 -29.03
N SER A 74 8.87 -8.86 -28.36
CA SER A 74 10.15 -9.52 -28.11
C SER A 74 10.40 -10.75 -28.98
N CYS A 75 9.36 -11.49 -29.35
CA CYS A 75 9.50 -12.78 -30.06
C CYS A 75 8.59 -12.90 -31.28
N SER A 76 7.89 -11.82 -31.65
CA SER A 76 6.96 -11.70 -32.79
C SER A 76 5.89 -12.80 -32.86
N HIS A 77 5.59 -13.43 -31.74
CA HIS A 77 4.49 -14.40 -31.63
C HIS A 77 3.14 -13.67 -31.66
N GLY A 78 2.21 -14.13 -32.50
CA GLY A 78 0.91 -13.46 -32.73
C GLY A 78 -0.20 -13.77 -31.73
N ARG A 79 0.11 -14.43 -30.59
CA ARG A 79 -0.88 -14.72 -29.52
C ARG A 79 -0.36 -14.34 -28.16
N ALA A 80 -1.23 -13.74 -27.35
CA ALA A 80 -0.98 -13.34 -25.97
C ALA A 80 -2.23 -13.55 -25.10
N LEU A 81 -2.03 -13.68 -23.79
CA LEU A 81 -3.10 -13.55 -22.80
C LEU A 81 -3.32 -12.07 -22.52
N PHE A 82 -4.59 -11.69 -22.42
CA PHE A 82 -5.06 -10.34 -22.13
C PHE A 82 -5.75 -10.30 -20.77
N SER A 83 -5.46 -9.27 -19.99
CA SER A 83 -6.12 -8.98 -18.72
C SER A 83 -6.24 -7.48 -18.49
N GLN A 84 -7.37 -7.05 -17.96
CA GLN A 84 -7.66 -5.65 -17.66
C GLN A 84 -7.69 -5.42 -16.16
N VAL A 85 -6.94 -4.41 -15.72
CA VAL A 85 -6.85 -4.04 -14.32
C VAL A 85 -7.16 -2.57 -14.14
N GLN A 86 -8.06 -2.27 -13.20
CA GLN A 86 -8.34 -0.90 -12.78
C GLN A 86 -7.33 -0.44 -11.72
N ILE A 87 -6.20 0.10 -12.18
CA ILE A 87 -5.18 0.68 -11.30
C ILE A 87 -5.42 2.17 -10.99
N ARG A 88 -6.41 2.80 -11.64
CA ARG A 88 -6.72 4.23 -11.52
C ARG A 88 -8.17 4.47 -11.09
N SER A 89 -8.55 5.74 -10.91
CA SER A 89 -9.92 6.15 -10.58
C SER A 89 -10.95 5.54 -11.53
N ALA A 90 -12.17 5.30 -11.07
CA ALA A 90 -13.24 4.67 -11.86
C ALA A 90 -13.61 5.45 -13.13
N ASP A 91 -13.32 6.76 -13.17
CA ASP A 91 -13.57 7.62 -14.33
C ASP A 91 -12.55 7.45 -15.47
N GLU A 92 -11.45 6.74 -15.23
CA GLU A 92 -10.41 6.49 -16.23
C GLU A 92 -10.51 5.05 -16.81
N PRO A 93 -10.14 4.87 -18.09
CA PRO A 93 -10.20 3.55 -18.72
C PRO A 93 -9.27 2.55 -18.02
N THR A 94 -9.67 1.27 -18.06
CA THR A 94 -8.90 0.15 -17.51
C THR A 94 -7.56 0.03 -18.21
N THR A 95 -6.51 -0.31 -17.46
CA THR A 95 -5.19 -0.58 -18.04
C THR A 95 -5.13 -2.03 -18.51
N THR A 96 -4.79 -2.22 -19.79
CA THR A 96 -4.65 -3.53 -20.41
C THR A 96 -3.22 -4.06 -20.28
N PHE A 97 -3.10 -5.28 -19.79
CA PHE A 97 -1.85 -6.03 -19.74
C PHE A 97 -1.90 -7.24 -20.68
N TYR A 98 -0.80 -7.45 -21.40
CA TYR A 98 -0.60 -8.59 -22.27
C TYR A 98 0.55 -9.45 -21.78
N GLN A 99 0.40 -10.77 -21.88
CA GLN A 99 1.46 -11.74 -21.61
C GLN A 99 1.63 -12.68 -22.80
N CYS A 100 2.84 -12.77 -23.36
CA CYS A 100 3.09 -13.68 -24.48
C CYS A 100 2.99 -15.14 -24.02
N LEU A 101 2.26 -15.97 -24.77
CA LEU A 101 2.16 -17.42 -24.52
C LEU A 101 3.49 -18.17 -24.73
N LYS A 102 4.42 -17.62 -25.51
CA LYS A 102 5.69 -18.28 -25.85
C LYS A 102 6.86 -17.86 -24.96
N CYS A 103 7.06 -16.55 -24.75
CA CYS A 103 8.21 -16.04 -24.00
C CYS A 103 7.86 -15.52 -22.60
N GLU A 104 6.57 -15.59 -22.21
CA GLU A 104 6.03 -15.10 -20.93
C GLU A 104 6.34 -13.63 -20.61
N LYS A 105 6.81 -12.85 -21.59
CA LYS A 105 7.07 -11.44 -21.40
C LYS A 105 5.74 -10.70 -21.26
N MET A 106 5.66 -9.85 -20.25
CA MET A 106 4.51 -8.98 -20.02
C MET A 106 4.77 -7.59 -20.59
N TRP A 107 3.77 -7.00 -21.21
CA TRP A 107 3.77 -5.59 -21.62
C TRP A 107 2.39 -4.99 -21.42
N ARG A 108 2.34 -3.66 -21.38
CA ARG A 108 1.11 -2.88 -21.26
C ARG A 108 0.75 -2.29 -22.61
N GLU A 109 -0.54 -2.20 -22.89
CA GLU A 109 -1.06 -1.25 -23.87
C GLU A 109 -1.16 0.11 -23.19
N ASP A 110 -0.70 1.16 -23.85
CA ASP A 110 -0.85 2.55 -23.36
C ASP A 110 -2.17 3.15 -23.81
#